data_AF-A0A0Q4G1U5-F1
#
_entry.id   AF-A0A0Q4G1U5-F1
#
_cell.length_a   1.000
_cell.length_b   1.000
_cell.length_c   1.000
_cell.angle_alpha   90.00
_cell.angle_beta   90.00
_cell.angle_gamma   90.00
#
_symmetry.space_group_name_H-M   'P 1'
#
loop_
_entity.id
_entity.type
_entity.pdbx_description
1 polymer ?
#
loop_
_entity_poly.entity_id
_entity_poly.type
_entity_poly.pdbx_seq_one_letter_code
_entity_poly.pdbx_strand_id
1 'polypeptide(L)'
;MALQVQGTAGPGLSVRVKSVEMGDDATQVAVSASYSSRISSYTKLASMDTFLEDEAGNRFMLKRPADNPDLKIVSGDTMEGTLVFLGAIAPGTKQVTLVFNQGMLPDNSIGPGLTMKLPLVAGGTAS
;
A
#
# COMPACT_ATOMS: atom_id res chain seq x y z
N MET A 1 12.88 8.11 -10.08
CA MET A 1 11.81 9.14 -10.21
C MET A 1 10.87 8.99 -9.03
N ALA A 2 10.45 10.10 -8.40
CA ALA A 2 9.49 10.05 -7.30
C ALA A 2 8.08 9.80 -7.86
N LEU A 3 7.46 8.70 -7.45
CA LEU A 3 6.03 8.48 -7.66
C LEU A 3 5.27 9.35 -6.66
N GLN A 4 4.21 10.02 -7.10
CA GLN A 4 3.36 10.81 -6.20
C GLN A 4 1.90 10.44 -6.43
N VAL A 5 1.55 9.21 -6.09
CA VAL A 5 0.16 8.75 -6.11
C VAL A 5 -0.39 8.86 -4.69
N GLN A 6 -1.55 9.49 -4.55
CA GLN A 6 -2.24 9.63 -3.28
C GLN A 6 -3.64 9.01 -3.37
N GLY A 7 -4.02 8.31 -2.30
CA GLY A 7 -5.35 7.76 -2.09
C GLY A 7 -5.86 8.17 -0.71
N THR A 8 -7.17 8.30 -0.59
CA THR A 8 -7.85 8.62 0.67
C THR A 8 -8.96 7.62 0.90
N ALA A 9 -9.15 7.20 2.15
CA ALA A 9 -10.26 6.36 2.53
C ALA A 9 -10.69 6.65 3.98
N GLY A 10 -11.85 6.15 4.36
CA GLY A 10 -12.41 6.30 5.69
C GLY A 10 -12.61 7.76 6.10
N PRO A 11 -12.87 7.99 7.40
CA PRO A 11 -13.12 9.34 7.93
C PRO A 11 -11.85 10.15 8.16
N GLY A 12 -10.72 9.84 7.50
CA GLY A 12 -9.48 10.58 7.71
C GLY A 12 -8.16 9.88 7.40
N LEU A 13 -8.17 8.78 6.63
CA LEU A 13 -6.93 8.14 6.17
C LEU A 13 -6.50 8.76 4.84
N SER A 14 -5.23 9.14 4.76
CA SER A 14 -4.54 9.51 3.53
C SER A 14 -3.31 8.63 3.36
N VAL A 15 -3.14 8.00 2.21
CA VAL A 15 -1.96 7.20 1.85
C VAL A 15 -1.31 7.82 0.64
N ARG A 16 -0.01 8.10 0.74
CA ARG A 16 0.83 8.59 -0.36
C ARG A 16 1.90 7.56 -0.66
N VAL A 17 1.96 7.13 -1.90
CA VAL A 17 3.04 6.29 -2.42
C VAL A 17 4.13 7.21 -2.99
N LYS A 18 5.37 7.01 -2.53
CA LYS A 18 6.56 7.80 -2.89
C LYS A 18 7.41 7.12 -3.96
N SER A 19 7.49 5.80 -3.95
CA SER A 19 8.21 4.99 -4.94
C SER A 19 7.70 3.56 -4.96
N VAL A 20 7.95 2.88 -6.07
CA VAL A 20 7.78 1.43 -6.24
C VAL A 20 9.08 0.91 -6.83
N GLU A 21 9.69 -0.06 -6.15
CA GLU A 21 10.95 -0.69 -6.54
C GLU A 21 10.70 -2.19 -6.72
N MET A 22 10.78 -2.64 -7.96
CA MET A 22 10.60 -4.05 -8.32
C MET A 22 11.92 -4.78 -8.14
N GLY A 23 11.93 -5.87 -7.39
CA GLY A 23 13.06 -6.79 -7.26
C GLY A 23 12.66 -8.22 -7.60
N ASP A 24 13.66 -9.10 -7.67
CA ASP A 24 13.48 -10.50 -8.08
C ASP A 24 12.73 -11.37 -7.05
N ASP A 25 12.81 -11.01 -5.77
CA ASP A 25 12.13 -11.75 -4.69
C ASP A 25 10.95 -10.98 -4.09
N ALA A 26 10.99 -9.66 -4.16
CA ALA A 26 10.00 -8.80 -3.55
C ALA A 26 9.92 -7.44 -4.22
N THR A 27 8.71 -6.87 -4.20
CA THR A 27 8.47 -5.49 -4.58
C THR A 27 8.36 -4.62 -3.33
N GLN A 28 9.10 -3.53 -3.32
CA GLN A 28 9.11 -2.56 -2.23
C GLN A 28 8.32 -1.31 -2.63
N VAL A 29 7.42 -0.87 -1.75
CA VAL A 29 6.60 0.33 -1.96
C VAL A 29 6.82 1.29 -0.79
N ALA A 30 7.48 2.41 -1.05
CA ALA A 30 7.66 3.44 -0.05
C ALA A 30 6.36 4.24 0.11
N VAL A 31 5.85 4.32 1.33
CA VAL A 31 4.59 4.99 1.66
C VAL A 31 4.74 6.00 2.79
N SER A 32 3.86 6.98 2.80
CA SER A 32 3.54 7.81 3.94
C SER A 32 2.02 7.79 4.10
N ALA A 33 1.55 7.30 5.23
CA ALA A 33 0.14 7.18 5.55
C ALA A 33 -0.16 8.00 6.80
N SER A 34 -1.05 8.99 6.67
CA SER A 34 -1.48 9.84 7.77
C SER A 34 -2.92 9.53 8.12
N TYR A 35 -3.22 9.49 9.41
CA TYR A 35 -4.58 9.26 9.90
C TYR A 35 -5.00 10.32 10.89
N SER A 36 -6.13 10.98 10.64
CA SER A 36 -6.73 11.93 11.59
C SER A 36 -8.25 11.84 11.51
N SER A 37 -8.86 11.29 12.55
CA SER A 37 -10.31 11.08 12.65
C SER A 37 -10.84 11.50 14.01
N ARG A 38 -12.08 12.00 14.02
CA ARG A 38 -12.87 12.25 15.24
C ARG A 38 -13.74 11.05 15.65
N ILE A 39 -13.80 10.01 14.82
CA ILE A 39 -14.69 8.85 15.00
C ILE A 39 -13.95 7.70 15.70
N SER A 40 -12.74 7.40 15.24
CA SER A 40 -11.93 6.29 15.75
C SER A 40 -10.53 6.79 16.12
N SER A 41 -9.97 6.22 17.18
CA SER A 41 -8.63 6.57 17.68
C SER A 41 -7.50 5.93 16.90
N TYR A 42 -7.79 4.99 15.99
CA TYR A 42 -6.81 4.36 15.12
C TYR A 42 -7.45 3.80 13.85
N THR A 43 -6.61 3.51 12.87
CA THR A 43 -6.95 2.70 11.69
C THR A 43 -5.88 1.62 11.47
N LYS A 44 -6.20 0.60 10.67
CA LYS A 44 -5.34 -0.51 10.29
C LYS A 44 -5.37 -0.65 8.76
N LEU A 45 -4.21 -0.69 8.13
CA LEU A 45 -4.12 -0.84 6.67
C LEU A 45 -4.04 -2.31 6.23
N ALA A 46 -3.70 -3.22 7.15
CA ALA A 46 -3.56 -4.65 6.89
C ALA A 46 -4.40 -5.52 7.85
N SER A 47 -5.59 -5.03 8.21
CA SER A 47 -6.57 -5.81 9.00
C SER A 47 -7.20 -6.97 8.23
N MET A 48 -7.28 -6.83 6.90
CA MET A 48 -7.64 -7.88 5.95
C MET A 48 -6.50 -8.03 4.92
N ASP A 49 -6.73 -8.78 3.85
CA ASP A 49 -5.73 -8.97 2.80
C ASP A 49 -5.29 -7.63 2.20
N THR A 50 -3.97 -7.47 2.09
CA THR A 50 -3.30 -6.30 1.52
C THR A 50 -2.23 -6.80 0.56
N PHE A 51 -2.30 -6.36 -0.69
CA PHE A 51 -1.50 -6.91 -1.78
C PHE A 51 -1.31 -5.92 -2.93
N LEU A 52 -0.35 -6.24 -3.79
CA LEU A 52 -0.28 -5.69 -5.14
C LEU A 52 -0.94 -6.65 -6.12
N GLU A 53 -1.68 -6.13 -7.09
CA GLU A 53 -2.22 -6.88 -8.22
C GLU A 53 -1.64 -6.33 -9.52
N ASP A 54 -1.08 -7.18 -10.37
CA ASP A 54 -0.58 -6.77 -11.70
C ASP A 54 -1.68 -6.77 -12.77
N GLU A 55 -1.31 -6.37 -13.99
CA GLU A 55 -2.23 -6.33 -15.14
C GLU A 55 -2.74 -7.72 -15.58
N ALA A 56 -2.07 -8.80 -15.17
CA ALA A 56 -2.48 -10.18 -15.42
C ALA A 56 -3.36 -10.74 -14.29
N GLY A 57 -3.59 -9.99 -13.22
CA GLY A 57 -4.36 -10.41 -12.05
C GLY A 57 -3.56 -11.24 -11.04
N ASN A 58 -2.23 -11.30 -11.16
CA ASN A 58 -1.38 -11.95 -10.16
C ASN A 58 -1.35 -11.11 -8.89
N ARG A 59 -1.48 -11.75 -7.73
CA ARG A 59 -1.51 -11.08 -6.43
C ARG A 59 -0.24 -11.35 -5.64
N PHE A 60 0.41 -10.28 -5.20
CA PHE A 60 1.63 -10.29 -4.41
C PHE A 60 1.30 -9.83 -2.99
N MET A 61 1.35 -10.76 -2.03
CA MET A 61 0.90 -10.51 -0.66
C MET A 61 1.90 -9.66 0.13
N LEU A 62 1.38 -8.78 0.99
CA LEU A 62 2.20 -8.01 1.93
C LEU A 62 2.92 -8.95 2.92
N LYS A 63 4.26 -8.84 2.99
CA LYS A 63 5.04 -9.32 4.12
C LYS A 63 4.77 -8.40 5.30
N ARG A 64 3.93 -8.84 6.22
CA ARG A 64 3.55 -8.07 7.41
C ARG A 64 4.79 -7.73 8.26
N PRO A 65 5.04 -6.46 8.60
CA PRO A 65 6.13 -6.08 9.49
C PRO A 65 5.97 -6.72 10.87
N ALA A 66 7.05 -7.21 11.46
CA ALA A 66 6.99 -7.93 12.74
C ALA A 66 6.46 -7.04 13.88
N ASP A 67 6.90 -5.78 13.93
CA ASP A 67 6.54 -4.83 14.99
C ASP A 67 5.16 -4.18 14.81
N ASN A 68 4.65 -4.14 13.57
CA ASN A 68 3.35 -3.54 13.25
C ASN A 68 2.62 -4.34 12.16
N PRO A 69 2.18 -5.58 12.45
CA PRO A 69 1.68 -6.50 11.44
C PRO A 69 0.38 -6.04 10.78
N ASP A 70 -0.41 -5.25 11.48
CA ASP A 70 -1.69 -4.69 10.99
C ASP A 70 -1.52 -3.32 10.31
N LEU A 71 -0.29 -2.78 10.28
CA LEU A 71 -0.01 -1.40 9.84
C LEU A 71 -0.94 -0.40 10.55
N LYS A 72 -1.01 -0.50 11.88
CA LYS A 72 -1.84 0.36 12.72
C LYS A 72 -1.27 1.78 12.73
N ILE A 73 -2.15 2.77 12.56
CA ILE A 73 -1.85 4.19 12.68
C ILE A 73 -2.82 4.79 13.69
N VAL A 74 -2.29 5.52 14.69
CA VAL A 74 -3.11 6.21 15.71
C VAL A 74 -3.58 7.55 15.13
N SER A 75 -4.77 8.00 15.53
CA SER A 75 -5.32 9.29 15.09
C SER A 75 -4.42 10.44 15.50
N GLY A 76 -4.12 11.33 14.55
CA GLY A 76 -3.15 12.42 14.69
C GLY A 76 -1.73 12.07 14.27
N ASP A 77 -1.48 10.81 13.88
CA ASP A 77 -0.14 10.31 13.58
C ASP A 77 0.08 10.05 12.08
N THR A 78 1.35 9.89 11.70
CA THR A 78 1.77 9.55 10.35
C THR A 78 2.76 8.40 10.40
N MET A 79 2.42 7.31 9.71
CA MET A 79 3.32 6.18 9.50
C MET A 79 4.07 6.38 8.18
N GLU A 80 5.41 6.38 8.26
CA GLU A 80 6.28 6.37 7.10
C GLU A 80 7.07 5.07 7.08
N GLY A 81 7.22 4.46 5.90
CA GLY A 81 7.98 3.23 5.78
C GLY A 81 7.87 2.57 4.42
N THR A 82 8.47 1.39 4.33
CA THR A 82 8.47 0.57 3.11
C THR A 82 7.62 -0.66 3.33
N LEU A 83 6.60 -0.83 2.48
CA LEU A 83 5.82 -2.05 2.42
C LEU A 83 6.53 -3.03 1.48
N VAL A 84 6.66 -4.29 1.91
CA VAL A 84 7.32 -5.34 1.14
C VAL A 84 6.27 -6.34 0.69
N PHE A 85 6.15 -6.55 -0.61
CA PHE A 85 5.22 -7.52 -1.21
C PHE A 85 6.01 -8.69 -1.78
N LEU A 86 5.61 -9.91 -1.43
CA LEU A 86 6.32 -11.13 -1.78
C LEU A 86 6.06 -11.52 -3.23
N GLY A 87 7.14 -11.76 -3.97
CA GLY A 87 7.14 -12.15 -5.38
C GLY A 87 7.62 -11.05 -6.33
N ALA A 88 7.92 -11.48 -7.56
CA ALA A 88 8.41 -10.61 -8.63
C ALA A 88 7.27 -10.17 -9.54
N ILE A 89 7.20 -8.87 -9.81
CA ILE A 89 6.36 -8.32 -10.87
C ILE A 89 7.06 -8.60 -12.21
N ALA A 90 6.31 -9.06 -13.21
CA ALA A 90 6.86 -9.37 -14.52
C ALA A 90 7.57 -8.16 -15.15
N PRO A 91 8.72 -8.36 -15.81
CA PRO A 91 9.38 -7.27 -16.52
C PRO A 91 8.47 -6.71 -17.61
N GLY A 92 8.37 -5.38 -17.67
CA GLY A 92 7.53 -4.69 -18.64
C GLY A 92 6.08 -4.42 -18.17
N THR A 93 5.68 -4.88 -16.98
CA THR A 93 4.43 -4.44 -16.35
C THR A 93 4.46 -2.92 -16.17
N LYS A 94 3.40 -2.24 -16.61
CA LYS A 94 3.33 -0.77 -16.63
C LYS A 94 2.59 -0.21 -15.42
N GLN A 95 1.81 -1.04 -14.75
CA GLN A 95 0.98 -0.64 -13.64
C GLN A 95 0.76 -1.81 -12.69
N VAL A 96 0.72 -1.51 -11.40
CA VAL A 96 0.14 -2.39 -10.39
C VAL A 96 -0.95 -1.68 -9.62
N THR A 97 -1.83 -2.45 -9.03
CA THR A 97 -2.89 -1.97 -8.15
C THR A 97 -2.54 -2.33 -6.72
N LEU A 98 -2.32 -1.33 -5.87
CA LEU A 98 -2.17 -1.51 -4.44
C LEU A 98 -3.55 -1.55 -3.78
N VAL A 99 -3.85 -2.67 -3.12
CA VAL A 99 -5.11 -2.93 -2.43
C VAL A 99 -4.82 -3.05 -0.95
N PHE A 100 -5.44 -2.19 -0.15
CA PHE A 100 -5.49 -2.28 1.31
C PHE A 100 -6.85 -2.80 1.74
N ASN A 101 -6.84 -3.70 2.72
CA ASN A 101 -8.03 -4.28 3.35
C ASN A 101 -9.08 -4.76 2.33
N GLN A 102 -8.73 -5.72 1.47
CA GLN A 102 -9.65 -6.22 0.44
C GLN A 102 -11.00 -6.66 1.05
N GLY A 103 -12.09 -6.28 0.37
CA GLY A 103 -13.46 -6.62 0.78
C GLY A 103 -14.06 -5.67 1.81
N MET A 104 -13.26 -4.77 2.40
CA MET A 104 -13.77 -3.74 3.29
C MET A 104 -14.34 -2.55 2.53
N LEU A 105 -15.38 -1.94 3.09
CA LEU A 105 -15.94 -0.70 2.58
C LEU A 105 -14.95 0.46 2.78
N PRO A 106 -14.92 1.44 1.86
CA PRO A 106 -14.02 2.58 1.98
C PRO A 106 -14.34 3.46 3.19
N ASP A 107 -15.58 3.50 3.68
CA ASP A 107 -15.98 4.30 4.85
C ASP A 107 -15.76 3.57 6.21
N ASN A 108 -15.22 2.34 6.21
CA ASN A 108 -14.94 1.64 7.45
C ASN A 108 -13.93 2.42 8.31
N SER A 109 -14.31 2.69 9.57
CA SER A 109 -13.54 3.58 10.44
C SER A 109 -12.28 2.94 11.04
N ILE A 110 -12.17 1.61 11.03
CA ILE A 110 -11.05 0.86 11.59
C ILE A 110 -10.14 0.33 10.49
N GLY A 111 -10.70 -0.32 9.47
CA GLY A 111 -9.94 -0.90 8.35
C GLY A 111 -10.59 -0.52 7.02
N PRO A 112 -10.45 0.75 6.57
CA PRO A 112 -11.04 1.18 5.31
C PRO A 112 -10.43 0.40 4.15
N GLY A 113 -11.29 -0.03 3.23
CA GLY A 113 -10.85 -0.54 1.92
C GLY A 113 -10.29 0.59 1.07
N LEU A 114 -9.11 0.40 0.49
CA LEU A 114 -8.48 1.40 -0.38
C LEU A 114 -7.77 0.72 -1.54
N THR A 115 -8.06 1.18 -2.76
CA THR A 115 -7.45 0.69 -3.99
C THR A 115 -6.76 1.84 -4.71
N MET A 116 -5.48 1.68 -5.04
CA MET A 116 -4.66 2.70 -5.68
C MET A 116 -3.94 2.13 -6.89
N LYS A 117 -4.08 2.77 -8.05
CA LYS A 117 -3.35 2.41 -9.26
C LYS A 117 -1.98 3.09 -9.27
N LEU A 118 -0.92 2.29 -9.31
CA LEU A 118 0.46 2.74 -9.24
C LEU A 118 1.12 2.52 -10.62
N PRO A 119 1.41 3.58 -11.39
CA PRO A 119 2.21 3.44 -12.59
C PRO A 119 3.62 3.00 -12.20
N LEU A 120 4.09 1.95 -12.85
CA LEU A 120 5.48 1.52 -12.79
C LEU A 120 6.22 2.27 -13.88
N VAL A 121 7.03 3.25 -13.48
CA VAL A 121 8.08 3.74 -14.36
C VAL A 121 9.07 2.59 -14.53
N ALA A 122 9.36 2.20 -15.77
CA ALA A 122 10.33 1.17 -16.07
C ALA A 122 11.63 1.48 -15.32
N GLY A 123 11.85 0.77 -14.21
CA GLY A 123 13.11 0.78 -13.49
C GLY A 123 14.11 0.11 -14.41
N GLY A 124 14.99 0.92 -15.01
CA GLY A 124 16.07 0.41 -15.85
C GLY A 124 16.82 -0.67 -15.10
N THR A 125 16.95 -1.82 -15.74
CA THR A 125 17.92 -2.85 -15.37
C THR A 125 19.28 -2.19 -15.25
N ALA A 126 19.80 -2.03 -14.02
CA ALA A 126 21.23 -1.88 -13.86
C ALA A 126 21.84 -3.24 -14.21
N SER A 127 22.48 -3.26 -15.38
CA SER A 127 23.28 -4.37 -15.90
C SER A 127 24.45 -4.72 -14.98
#